data_AF-L8GKP7-F1
#
_entry.id   AF-L8GKP7-F1
#
_cell.length_a   1.000
_cell.length_b   1.000
_cell.length_c   1.000
_cell.angle_alpha   90.00
_cell.angle_beta   90.00
_cell.angle_gamma   90.00
#
_symmetry.space_group_name_H-M   'P 1'
#
loop_
_entity.id
_entity.type
_entity.pdbx_description
1 polymer ?
#
loop_
_entity_poly.entity_id
_entity_poly.type
_entity_poly.pdbx_seq_one_letter_code
_entity_poly.pdbx_strand_id
1 'polypeptide(L)'
;MLKPAALAVLFLFALSAALATPGRLAPLHVATDPSQRVPGEYLVVATLKSIADAARDGSALKHVYSIDADGSRLLLFKLSSTSLFKIRAHPSVALVEENQSIYMDKVCYTQKVTADLSKRLLACPWTEIHTSAHFVDVTLRQPNTGKWRNVKLLKYLDGFYIVLPTDQSSVSSYKCPTRLRGSMSDIVTTWFAVRFDPANFTVNTGDYTFVKTTGYNAHHKDMGPDAATHVPFATCFGCEAPSRNDGRAVVDLRGTPFTVLDNFKYSGYIAFGTWTYSNNAQLVDLTGGGYCGWTAPVKAADNESLACNGGWHLQLGLL
;
A
#
# COMPACT_ATOMS: atom_id res chain seq x y z
N MET A 1 -38.19 -5.57 13.11
CA MET A 1 -36.97 -6.12 12.48
C MET A 1 -36.34 -5.02 11.64
N LEU A 2 -35.26 -4.40 12.11
CA LEU A 2 -34.56 -3.33 11.37
C LEU A 2 -33.82 -3.93 10.17
N LYS A 3 -34.06 -3.39 8.97
CA LYS A 3 -33.29 -3.69 7.76
C LYS A 3 -31.92 -2.99 7.83
N PRO A 4 -30.85 -3.56 7.25
CA PRO A 4 -29.55 -2.91 7.20
C PRO A 4 -29.65 -1.60 6.42
N ALA A 5 -29.07 -0.53 6.98
CA ALA A 5 -28.97 0.77 6.33
C ALA A 5 -28.21 0.62 5.00
N ALA A 6 -28.85 0.94 3.89
CA ALA A 6 -28.23 0.97 2.58
C ALA A 6 -27.35 2.22 2.47
N LEU A 7 -26.08 2.02 2.13
CA LEU A 7 -25.09 3.06 1.90
C LEU A 7 -25.45 3.79 0.61
N ALA A 8 -25.91 5.03 0.68
CA ALA A 8 -26.16 5.86 -0.50
C ALA A 8 -25.19 7.04 -0.49
N VAL A 9 -24.32 7.08 -1.50
CA VAL A 9 -23.29 8.11 -1.64
C VAL A 9 -23.89 9.29 -2.40
N LEU A 10 -24.14 10.40 -1.72
CA LEU A 10 -24.60 11.63 -2.35
C LEU A 10 -23.39 12.46 -2.82
N PHE A 11 -22.75 12.04 -3.91
CA PHE A 11 -21.72 12.86 -4.58
C PHE A 11 -22.39 14.03 -5.30
N LEU A 12 -22.63 15.13 -4.58
CA LEU A 12 -23.03 16.40 -5.17
C LEU A 12 -22.01 17.47 -4.79
N PHE A 13 -21.22 17.84 -5.80
CA PHE A 13 -20.33 19.01 -5.88
C PHE A 13 -19.20 19.12 -4.85
N ALA A 14 -17.99 18.73 -5.25
CA ALA A 14 -16.78 19.57 -5.23
C ALA A 14 -15.52 18.75 -5.55
N LEU A 15 -15.42 18.19 -6.75
CA LEU A 15 -14.12 17.79 -7.31
C LEU A 15 -13.40 19.02 -7.91
N SER A 16 -13.43 20.15 -7.20
CA SER A 16 -12.54 21.28 -7.48
C SER A 16 -11.41 21.20 -6.47
N ALA A 17 -10.30 20.61 -6.92
CA ALA A 17 -9.02 20.46 -6.25
C ALA A 17 -8.75 21.46 -5.11
N ALA A 18 -9.19 21.13 -3.90
CA ALA A 18 -8.59 21.66 -2.69
C ALA A 18 -7.55 20.63 -2.26
N LEU A 19 -6.36 20.69 -2.87
CA LEU A 19 -5.20 20.01 -2.30
C LEU A 19 -5.08 20.46 -0.83
N ALA A 20 -4.98 19.50 0.09
CA ALA A 20 -4.87 19.80 1.51
C ALA A 20 -3.67 20.73 1.74
N THR A 21 -3.94 21.98 2.12
CA THR A 21 -2.92 22.91 2.60
C THR A 21 -2.42 22.42 3.97
N PRO A 22 -1.10 22.32 4.20
CA PRO A 22 -0.56 21.91 5.50
C PRO A 22 -1.19 22.72 6.65
N GLY A 23 -1.71 22.03 7.67
CA GLY A 23 -2.35 22.64 8.83
C GLY A 23 -3.86 22.89 8.73
N ARG A 24 -4.50 22.57 7.59
CA ARG A 24 -5.96 22.66 7.45
C ARG A 24 -6.59 21.27 7.48
N LEU A 25 -7.63 21.10 8.30
CA LEU A 25 -8.42 19.87 8.32
C LEU A 25 -9.18 19.71 7.00
N ALA A 26 -9.17 18.50 6.46
CA ALA A 26 -10.06 18.09 5.36
C ALA A 26 -11.51 18.42 5.74
N PRO A 27 -12.33 18.90 4.79
CA PRO A 27 -13.73 19.18 5.03
C PRO A 27 -14.45 17.91 5.52
N LEU A 28 -15.33 18.09 6.51
CA LEU A 28 -16.26 17.05 6.98
C LEU A 28 -17.66 17.43 6.54
N HIS A 29 -18.26 16.59 5.72
CA HIS A 29 -19.65 16.72 5.33
C HIS A 29 -20.52 15.82 6.19
N VAL A 30 -21.66 16.33 6.62
CA VAL A 30 -22.68 15.62 7.40
C VAL A 30 -24.04 15.90 6.78
N ALA A 31 -25.00 14.99 6.92
CA ALA A 31 -26.35 15.23 6.45
C ALA A 31 -26.93 16.48 7.12
N THR A 32 -27.68 17.29 6.36
CA THR A 32 -28.40 18.45 6.89
C THR A 32 -29.55 18.03 7.82
N ASP A 33 -30.17 16.89 7.53
CA ASP A 33 -31.18 16.25 8.38
C ASP A 33 -30.50 15.32 9.42
N PRO A 34 -30.57 15.63 10.72
CA PRO A 34 -29.95 14.82 11.76
C PRO A 34 -30.49 13.38 11.84
N SER A 35 -31.74 13.16 11.43
CA SER A 35 -32.36 11.83 11.45
C SER A 35 -31.76 10.87 10.43
N GLN A 36 -31.06 11.41 9.42
CA GLN A 36 -30.41 10.64 8.37
C GLN A 36 -28.94 10.38 8.66
N ARG A 37 -28.37 10.90 9.74
CA ARG A 37 -26.95 10.74 10.05
C ARG A 37 -26.70 9.36 10.65
N VAL A 38 -25.56 8.76 10.32
CA VAL A 38 -25.02 7.55 10.97
C VAL A 38 -23.71 7.92 11.66
N PRO A 39 -23.77 8.50 12.89
CA PRO A 39 -22.57 8.97 13.57
C PRO A 39 -21.57 7.85 13.82
N GLY A 40 -20.28 8.17 13.65
CA GLY A 40 -19.21 7.20 13.85
C GLY A 40 -18.86 6.40 12.60
N GLU A 41 -19.58 6.54 11.49
CA GLU A 41 -19.23 5.93 10.21
C GLU A 41 -18.93 6.99 9.17
N TYR A 42 -17.77 6.90 8.52
CA TYR A 42 -17.26 7.94 7.65
C TYR A 42 -16.67 7.37 6.38
N LEU A 43 -17.04 7.98 5.27
CA LEU A 43 -16.45 7.80 3.97
C LEU A 43 -15.27 8.78 3.83
N VAL A 44 -14.09 8.28 3.53
CA VAL A 44 -12.85 9.06 3.47
C VAL A 44 -12.26 8.91 2.07
N VAL A 45 -12.11 10.03 1.36
CA VAL A 45 -11.42 10.06 0.07
C VAL A 45 -9.95 10.32 0.34
N ALA A 46 -9.12 9.30 0.15
CA ALA A 46 -7.70 9.42 0.44
C ALA A 46 -6.84 8.40 -0.33
N THR A 47 -5.53 8.60 -0.27
CA THR A 47 -4.57 7.61 -0.75
C THR A 47 -4.33 6.54 0.31
N LEU A 48 -3.97 5.31 -0.10
CA LEU A 48 -3.70 4.20 0.82
C LEU A 48 -2.65 4.52 1.91
N LYS A 49 -1.72 5.43 1.61
CA LYS A 49 -0.70 5.93 2.54
C LYS A 49 -1.32 6.53 3.82
N SER A 50 -2.51 7.14 3.76
CA SER A 50 -3.15 7.77 4.93
C SER A 50 -3.86 6.80 5.88
N ILE A 51 -4.10 5.56 5.44
CA ILE A 51 -4.91 4.56 6.15
C ILE A 51 -4.16 3.99 7.36
N ALA A 52 -2.85 3.77 7.17
CA ALA A 52 -1.96 3.16 8.16
C ALA A 52 -1.81 4.00 9.43
N ASP A 53 -1.70 5.32 9.27
CA ASP A 53 -1.45 6.25 10.39
C ASP A 53 -2.72 6.58 11.18
N ALA A 54 -3.87 6.49 10.52
CA ALA A 54 -5.17 6.81 11.08
C ALA A 54 -5.76 5.70 11.97
N ALA A 55 -5.42 4.43 11.71
CA ALA A 55 -6.13 3.27 12.28
C ALA A 55 -5.68 2.84 13.70
N ARG A 56 -4.91 3.66 14.43
CA ARG A 56 -4.26 3.22 15.70
C ARG A 56 -5.14 3.27 16.96
N ASP A 57 -6.38 3.75 16.91
CA ASP A 57 -7.23 3.96 18.10
C ASP A 57 -8.60 3.27 18.01
N GLY A 58 -8.62 1.94 17.86
CA GLY A 58 -9.86 1.13 17.86
C GLY A 58 -10.80 1.34 16.66
N SER A 59 -10.44 2.23 15.74
CA SER A 59 -11.15 2.48 14.48
C SER A 59 -11.07 1.28 13.54
N ALA A 60 -12.17 1.02 12.82
CA ALA A 60 -12.27 -0.13 11.91
C ALA A 60 -12.49 0.34 10.47
N LEU A 61 -11.58 -0.03 9.56
CA LEU A 61 -11.85 0.07 8.13
C LEU A 61 -12.88 -1.01 7.76
N LYS A 62 -14.05 -0.58 7.29
CA LYS A 62 -15.14 -1.47 6.88
C LYS A 62 -15.01 -1.87 5.41
N HIS A 63 -14.81 -0.88 4.53
CA HIS A 63 -14.77 -1.10 3.08
C HIS A 63 -13.78 -0.17 2.39
N VAL A 64 -13.24 -0.64 1.27
CA VAL A 64 -12.40 0.13 0.35
C VAL A 64 -13.04 0.04 -1.04
N TYR A 65 -13.32 1.19 -1.64
CA TYR A 65 -13.77 1.31 -3.02
C TYR A 65 -12.67 1.95 -3.86
N SER A 66 -12.47 1.45 -5.07
CA SER A 66 -11.60 2.09 -6.05
C SER A 66 -12.41 3.13 -6.80
N ILE A 67 -11.95 4.39 -6.79
CA ILE A 67 -12.63 5.47 -7.51
C ILE A 67 -12.08 5.58 -8.93
N ASP A 68 -10.75 5.54 -9.09
CA ASP A 68 -10.09 5.80 -10.36
C ASP A 68 -8.79 4.99 -10.57
N ALA A 69 -8.32 4.98 -11.82
CA ALA A 69 -7.07 4.35 -12.26
C ALA A 69 -5.79 5.04 -11.73
N ASP A 70 -5.92 6.24 -11.17
CA ASP A 70 -4.83 7.05 -10.62
C ASP A 70 -4.39 6.64 -9.20
N GLY A 71 -5.06 5.64 -8.61
CA GLY A 71 -4.78 5.13 -7.27
C GLY A 71 -5.59 5.79 -6.16
N SER A 72 -6.53 6.68 -6.48
CA SER A 72 -7.47 7.26 -5.51
C SER A 72 -8.45 6.19 -4.99
N ARG A 73 -8.71 6.21 -3.67
CA ARG A 73 -9.59 5.26 -2.99
C ARG A 73 -10.61 5.99 -2.12
N LEU A 74 -11.79 5.38 -2.03
CA LEU A 74 -12.86 5.75 -1.11
C LEU A 74 -12.87 4.72 0.02
N LEU A 75 -12.88 5.17 1.26
CA LEU A 75 -12.67 4.29 2.40
C LEU A 75 -13.81 4.48 3.38
N LEU A 76 -14.57 3.44 3.66
CA LEU A 76 -15.58 3.48 4.70
C LEU A 76 -14.96 3.03 6.01
N PHE A 77 -14.87 3.93 6.97
CA PHE A 77 -14.41 3.67 8.32
C PHE A 77 -15.53 3.73 9.34
N LYS A 78 -15.35 3.01 10.46
CA LYS A 78 -15.94 3.31 11.75
C LYS A 78 -14.89 4.02 12.61
N LEU A 79 -15.10 5.29 12.93
CA LEU A 79 -14.11 6.15 13.60
C LEU A 79 -14.61 6.63 14.96
N SER A 80 -13.71 6.69 15.94
CA SER A 80 -13.89 7.54 17.13
C SER A 80 -13.79 9.02 16.75
N SER A 81 -14.32 9.94 17.57
CA SER A 81 -14.16 11.39 17.36
C SER A 81 -12.68 11.81 17.31
N THR A 82 -11.84 11.20 18.14
CA THR A 82 -10.38 11.39 18.14
C THR A 82 -9.75 10.95 16.82
N SER A 83 -10.14 9.78 16.30
CA SER A 83 -9.61 9.24 15.04
C SER A 83 -10.08 10.04 13.83
N LEU A 84 -11.34 10.52 13.84
CA LEU A 84 -11.88 11.40 12.81
C LEU A 84 -11.07 12.68 12.70
N PHE A 85 -10.70 13.30 13.82
CA PHE A 85 -9.86 14.50 13.81
C PHE A 85 -8.49 14.22 13.19
N LYS A 86 -7.84 13.12 13.58
CA LYS A 86 -6.52 12.72 13.03
C LYS A 86 -6.58 12.43 11.54
N ILE A 87 -7.61 11.73 11.08
CA ILE A 87 -7.84 11.46 9.65
C ILE A 87 -7.99 12.77 8.88
N ARG A 88 -8.84 13.68 9.37
CA ARG A 88 -9.04 14.96 8.69
C ARG A 88 -7.78 15.82 8.68
N ALA A 89 -6.89 15.69 9.66
CA ALA A 89 -5.62 16.41 9.67
C ALA A 89 -4.58 15.83 8.70
N HIS A 90 -4.82 14.64 8.12
CA HIS A 90 -3.84 13.97 7.30
C HIS A 90 -3.74 14.63 5.91
N PRO A 91 -2.52 14.97 5.43
CA PRO A 91 -2.32 15.75 4.19
C PRO A 91 -2.77 15.03 2.91
N SER A 92 -3.02 13.72 2.98
CA SER A 92 -3.53 12.93 1.85
C SER A 92 -5.04 12.66 1.89
N VAL A 93 -5.76 13.20 2.87
CA VAL A 93 -7.22 13.10 2.95
C VAL A 93 -7.81 14.33 2.28
N ALA A 94 -8.53 14.13 1.18
CA ALA A 94 -9.16 15.22 0.44
C ALA A 94 -10.52 15.60 1.04
N LEU A 95 -11.25 14.60 1.54
CA LEU A 95 -12.63 14.75 1.99
C LEU A 95 -12.97 13.67 3.01
N VAL A 96 -13.80 14.05 3.99
CA VAL A 96 -14.49 13.09 4.85
C VAL A 96 -15.99 13.38 4.82
N GLU A 97 -16.80 12.34 4.70
CA GLU A 97 -18.26 12.42 4.72
C GLU A 97 -18.81 11.45 5.77
N GLU A 98 -19.68 11.92 6.65
CA GLU A 98 -20.39 11.04 7.59
C GLU A 98 -21.45 10.24 6.82
N ASN A 99 -21.47 8.93 7.08
CA ASN A 99 -22.42 8.01 6.46
C ASN A 99 -23.87 8.43 6.79
N GLN A 100 -24.78 8.20 5.85
CA GLN A 100 -26.17 8.63 5.93
C GLN A 100 -27.11 7.46 5.65
N SER A 101 -28.22 7.37 6.39
CA SER A 101 -29.30 6.42 6.12
C SER A 101 -30.28 7.04 5.13
N ILE A 102 -30.33 6.51 3.91
CA ILE A 102 -31.33 6.91 2.90
C ILE A 102 -32.40 5.82 2.77
N TYR A 103 -33.67 6.24 2.77
CA TYR A 103 -34.82 5.41 2.42
C TYR A 103 -34.85 5.21 0.89
N MET A 104 -34.58 3.99 0.42
CA MET A 104 -34.35 3.67 -1.02
C MET A 104 -35.59 3.77 -1.92
N ASP A 105 -36.78 4.01 -1.38
CA ASP A 105 -38.06 3.96 -2.09
C ASP A 105 -38.33 5.16 -3.03
N LYS A 106 -37.39 6.11 -3.18
CA LYS A 106 -37.58 7.30 -4.04
C LYS A 106 -36.54 7.52 -5.15
N VAL A 107 -35.60 6.60 -5.36
CA VAL A 107 -34.54 6.81 -6.36
C VAL A 107 -34.51 5.66 -7.36
N CYS A 108 -35.24 5.82 -8.47
CA CYS A 108 -34.90 5.37 -9.83
C CYS A 108 -36.16 5.28 -10.71
N TYR A 109 -36.43 6.28 -11.56
CA TYR A 109 -37.17 6.10 -12.80
C TYR A 109 -36.79 7.20 -13.79
N THR A 110 -35.94 6.89 -14.76
CA THR A 110 -36.11 7.21 -16.20
C THR A 110 -34.83 6.85 -16.97
N GLN A 111 -34.99 6.00 -17.99
CA GLN A 111 -33.94 5.57 -18.91
C GLN A 111 -33.69 6.62 -20.01
N LYS A 112 -32.42 6.94 -20.26
CA LYS A 112 -31.86 7.18 -21.62
C LYS A 112 -30.33 7.15 -21.54
N VAL A 113 -29.75 6.14 -22.19
CA VAL A 113 -28.32 5.80 -22.14
C VAL A 113 -27.50 6.83 -22.93
N THR A 114 -26.44 7.36 -22.32
CA THR A 114 -25.43 8.22 -22.98
C THR A 114 -24.02 7.73 -22.60
N ALA A 115 -23.03 7.98 -23.46
CA ALA A 115 -21.66 7.45 -23.38
C ALA A 115 -20.76 8.08 -22.29
N ASP A 116 -21.32 8.88 -21.40
CA ASP A 116 -20.61 9.60 -20.33
C ASP A 116 -20.52 8.74 -19.06
N LEU A 117 -19.29 8.52 -18.56
CA LEU A 117 -18.99 7.69 -17.39
C LEU A 117 -19.69 8.19 -16.11
N SER A 118 -19.86 9.51 -15.97
CA SER A 118 -20.58 10.13 -14.85
C SER A 118 -22.07 9.76 -14.82
N LYS A 119 -22.65 9.47 -15.99
CA LYS A 119 -24.07 9.08 -16.15
C LYS A 119 -24.28 7.56 -16.07
N ARG A 120 -23.25 6.75 -16.31
CA ARG A 120 -23.30 5.28 -16.16
C ARG A 120 -23.33 4.84 -14.69
N LEU A 121 -22.66 5.56 -13.79
CA LEU A 121 -22.67 5.29 -12.35
C LEU A 121 -24.07 5.46 -11.71
N LEU A 122 -24.97 6.21 -12.37
CA LEU A 122 -26.35 6.44 -11.92
C LEU A 122 -27.38 5.44 -12.52
N ALA A 123 -26.96 4.56 -13.43
CA ALA A 123 -27.84 3.61 -14.12
C ALA A 123 -27.43 2.16 -13.78
N CYS A 124 -27.88 1.69 -12.61
CA CYS A 124 -27.50 0.42 -11.98
C CYS A 124 -27.83 -0.81 -12.85
N PRO A 125 -26.94 -1.82 -12.87
CA PRO A 125 -26.92 -2.78 -11.78
C PRO A 125 -25.52 -2.97 -11.17
N TRP A 126 -25.47 -2.84 -9.85
CA TRP A 126 -24.29 -3.04 -9.02
C TRP A 126 -24.00 -4.53 -8.91
N THR A 127 -22.86 -4.97 -9.42
CA THR A 127 -22.19 -6.14 -8.83
C THR A 127 -21.37 -5.59 -7.67
N GLU A 128 -21.77 -5.88 -6.45
CA GLU A 128 -21.08 -5.46 -5.23
C GLU A 128 -19.68 -6.10 -5.24
N ILE A 129 -18.66 -5.34 -5.63
CA ILE A 129 -17.28 -5.80 -5.54
C ILE A 129 -16.89 -5.68 -4.06
N HIS A 130 -17.14 -6.74 -3.29
CA HIS A 130 -16.67 -6.86 -1.91
C HIS A 130 -15.14 -6.98 -1.89
N THR A 131 -14.43 -5.86 -1.82
CA THR A 131 -13.04 -5.86 -1.35
C THR A 131 -12.95 -5.11 -0.03
N SER A 132 -13.22 -5.81 1.09
CA SER A 132 -13.04 -5.25 2.44
C SER A 132 -11.62 -5.49 2.92
N ALA A 133 -10.76 -4.48 2.77
CA ALA A 133 -9.52 -4.43 3.53
C ALA A 133 -9.88 -4.17 5.01
N HIS A 134 -9.44 -5.01 5.94
CA HIS A 134 -9.72 -4.84 7.37
C HIS A 134 -8.60 -5.43 8.23
N PHE A 135 -8.39 -4.88 9.42
CA PHE A 135 -7.42 -5.44 10.34
C PHE A 135 -8.00 -6.63 11.10
N VAL A 136 -7.19 -7.67 11.24
CA VAL A 136 -7.53 -8.89 11.99
C VAL A 136 -6.38 -9.25 12.91
N ASP A 137 -6.72 -9.74 14.10
CA ASP A 137 -5.74 -10.32 15.00
C ASP A 137 -5.49 -11.78 14.59
N VAL A 138 -4.23 -12.11 14.37
CA VAL A 138 -3.77 -13.44 13.95
C VAL A 138 -2.81 -13.97 15.00
N THR A 139 -3.08 -15.16 15.51
CA THR A 139 -2.17 -15.85 16.43
C THR A 139 -1.11 -16.58 15.62
N LEU A 140 0.14 -16.15 15.74
CA LEU A 140 1.28 -16.74 15.05
C LEU A 140 2.16 -17.54 16.01
N ARG A 141 2.72 -18.65 15.53
CA ARG A 141 3.71 -19.43 16.27
C ARG A 141 5.10 -19.00 15.86
N GLN A 142 5.87 -18.41 16.78
CA GLN A 142 7.23 -17.96 16.54
C GLN A 142 8.13 -19.10 16.04
N PRO A 143 8.79 -18.98 14.87
CA PRO A 143 9.64 -20.05 14.34
C PRO A 143 10.79 -20.42 15.29
N ASN A 144 11.39 -19.43 15.94
CA ASN A 144 12.61 -19.62 16.73
C ASN A 144 12.36 -20.10 18.15
N THR A 145 11.18 -19.81 18.74
CA THR A 145 10.88 -20.11 20.15
C THR A 145 9.73 -21.09 20.32
N GLY A 146 8.93 -21.30 19.27
CA GLY A 146 7.68 -22.06 19.32
C GLY A 146 6.55 -21.38 20.09
N LYS A 147 6.76 -20.18 20.66
CA LYS A 147 5.75 -19.43 21.43
C LYS A 147 4.69 -18.83 20.53
N TRP A 148 3.48 -18.71 21.03
CA TRP A 148 2.36 -18.08 20.33
C TRP A 148 2.29 -16.58 20.65
N ARG A 149 2.04 -15.76 19.63
CA ARG A 149 1.86 -14.31 19.76
C ARG A 149 0.72 -13.83 18.88
N ASN A 150 -0.15 -12.98 19.42
CA ASN A 150 -1.15 -12.28 18.62
C ASN A 150 -0.51 -11.08 17.93
N VAL A 151 -0.71 -10.98 16.62
CA VAL A 151 -0.29 -9.83 15.81
C VAL A 151 -1.47 -9.30 15.01
N LYS A 152 -1.50 -7.98 14.81
CA LYS A 152 -2.50 -7.35 13.97
C LYS A 152 -2.01 -7.26 12.53
N LEU A 153 -2.73 -7.89 11.62
CA LEU A 153 -2.42 -7.88 10.18
C LEU A 153 -3.57 -7.26 9.40
N LEU A 154 -3.25 -6.65 8.26
CA LEU A 154 -4.26 -6.22 7.30
C LEU A 154 -4.67 -7.42 6.45
N LYS A 155 -5.94 -7.81 6.50
CA LYS A 155 -6.53 -8.77 5.57
C LYS A 155 -7.08 -8.01 4.37
N TYR A 156 -6.63 -8.36 3.17
CA TYR A 156 -7.12 -7.80 1.92
C TYR A 156 -7.21 -8.90 0.88
N LEU A 157 -8.38 -9.03 0.25
CA LEU A 157 -8.73 -10.18 -0.59
C LEU A 157 -8.48 -11.49 0.18
N ASP A 158 -7.67 -12.37 -0.39
CA ASP A 158 -7.25 -13.67 0.15
C ASP A 158 -5.90 -13.61 0.90
N GLY A 159 -5.29 -12.42 1.05
CA GLY A 159 -3.96 -12.24 1.62
C GLY A 159 -3.92 -11.54 2.97
N PHE A 160 -2.82 -11.76 3.70
CA PHE A 160 -2.42 -10.99 4.86
C PHE A 160 -1.27 -10.05 4.52
N TYR A 161 -1.27 -8.88 5.12
CA TYR A 161 -0.29 -7.84 4.86
C TYR A 161 0.22 -7.23 6.17
N ILE A 162 1.52 -6.95 6.21
CA ILE A 162 2.16 -6.13 7.23
C ILE A 162 2.15 -4.70 6.72
N VAL A 163 1.50 -3.82 7.47
CA VAL A 163 1.50 -2.37 7.17
C VAL A 163 2.81 -1.77 7.66
N LEU A 164 3.49 -1.04 6.78
CA LEU A 164 4.80 -0.45 7.03
C LEU A 164 4.68 0.99 7.55
N PRO A 165 5.69 1.50 8.29
CA PRO A 165 5.76 2.90 8.68
C PRO A 165 5.79 3.83 7.46
N THR A 166 5.14 4.99 7.57
CA THR A 166 5.03 5.98 6.48
C THR A 166 5.96 7.19 6.67
N ASP A 167 6.43 7.40 7.91
CA ASP A 167 7.34 8.46 8.32
C ASP A 167 8.75 8.25 7.76
N GLN A 168 9.17 6.98 7.68
CA GLN A 168 10.37 6.57 6.94
C GLN A 168 9.98 5.46 5.96
N SER A 169 9.79 5.87 4.71
CA SER A 169 9.28 4.97 3.67
C SER A 169 10.26 3.84 3.40
N SER A 170 9.76 2.60 3.44
CA SER A 170 10.48 1.48 2.85
C SER A 170 10.52 1.65 1.33
N VAL A 171 11.71 1.56 0.76
CA VAL A 171 11.94 1.81 -0.67
C VAL A 171 12.77 0.70 -1.30
N SER A 172 12.64 0.54 -2.61
CA SER A 172 13.45 -0.35 -3.43
C SER A 172 13.71 0.36 -4.75
N SER A 173 14.96 0.37 -5.23
CA SER A 173 15.33 1.18 -6.39
C SER A 173 16.24 0.50 -7.40
N TYR A 174 16.08 0.92 -8.65
CA TYR A 174 16.99 0.65 -9.74
C TYR A 174 17.64 1.97 -10.12
N LYS A 175 18.97 2.06 -10.00
CA LYS A 175 19.70 3.24 -10.44
C LYS A 175 20.03 3.13 -11.92
N CYS A 176 19.44 4.03 -12.71
CA CYS A 176 19.71 4.14 -14.15
C CYS A 176 21.14 4.65 -14.37
N PRO A 177 21.96 3.91 -15.14
CA PRO A 177 23.32 4.33 -15.40
C PRO A 177 23.32 5.60 -16.25
N THR A 178 24.28 6.47 -15.98
CA THR A 178 24.42 7.79 -16.62
C THR A 178 24.42 7.71 -18.14
N ARG A 179 25.07 6.67 -18.70
CA ARG A 179 25.16 6.37 -20.14
C ARG A 179 23.83 6.00 -20.82
N LEU A 180 22.77 5.67 -20.06
CA LEU A 180 21.44 5.30 -20.60
C LEU A 180 20.34 6.31 -20.22
N ARG A 181 20.72 7.47 -19.65
CA ARG A 181 19.76 8.54 -19.35
C ARG A 181 19.16 9.05 -20.66
N GLY A 182 17.82 9.05 -20.74
CA GLY A 182 17.06 9.52 -21.91
C GLY A 182 16.12 8.45 -22.48
N SER A 183 16.52 7.18 -22.48
CA SER A 183 15.66 6.04 -22.85
C SER A 183 15.10 5.29 -21.63
N MET A 184 15.64 5.57 -20.45
CA MET A 184 15.24 5.00 -19.17
C MET A 184 15.55 5.96 -18.01
N SER A 185 14.98 5.69 -16.85
CA SER A 185 15.07 6.52 -15.64
C SER A 185 15.24 5.65 -14.39
N ASP A 186 15.64 6.26 -13.28
CA ASP A 186 15.70 5.57 -11.99
C ASP A 186 14.31 5.04 -11.64
N ILE A 187 14.20 3.76 -11.28
CA ILE A 187 12.97 3.24 -10.69
C ILE A 187 13.06 3.42 -9.18
N VAL A 188 11.99 3.94 -8.58
CA VAL A 188 11.83 3.97 -7.13
C VAL A 188 10.45 3.43 -6.79
N THR A 189 10.42 2.26 -6.15
CA THR A 189 9.21 1.64 -5.61
C THR A 189 9.15 1.88 -4.11
N THR A 190 8.14 2.62 -3.69
CA THR A 190 7.85 2.91 -2.28
C THR A 190 6.76 1.96 -1.79
N TRP A 191 7.02 1.31 -0.65
CA TRP A 191 6.16 0.27 -0.08
C TRP A 191 5.38 0.79 1.12
N PHE A 192 4.07 0.50 1.16
CA PHE A 192 3.19 0.88 2.27
C PHE A 192 2.68 -0.32 3.06
N ALA A 193 2.58 -1.47 2.41
CA ALA A 193 2.37 -2.75 3.06
C ALA A 193 2.99 -3.85 2.22
N VAL A 194 3.34 -4.97 2.85
CA VAL A 194 3.92 -6.14 2.19
C VAL A 194 3.10 -7.38 2.46
N ARG A 195 2.86 -8.18 1.42
CA ARG A 195 2.13 -9.45 1.57
C ARG A 195 2.96 -10.42 2.39
N PHE A 196 2.35 -10.98 3.41
CA PHE A 196 2.98 -11.83 4.39
C PHE A 196 2.27 -13.18 4.44
N ASP A 197 3.05 -14.25 4.59
CA ASP A 197 2.56 -15.60 4.82
C ASP A 197 2.73 -15.95 6.32
N PRO A 198 1.64 -15.95 7.10
CA PRO A 198 1.63 -16.37 8.49
C PRO A 198 2.19 -17.76 8.78
N ALA A 199 2.08 -18.69 7.83
CA ALA A 199 2.49 -20.07 8.03
C ALA A 199 4.01 -20.24 7.91
N ASN A 200 4.62 -19.56 6.93
CA ASN A 200 6.05 -19.68 6.62
C ASN A 200 6.90 -18.51 7.12
N PHE A 201 6.26 -17.45 7.64
CA PHE A 201 6.93 -16.21 8.03
C PHE A 201 7.73 -15.55 6.90
N THR A 202 7.26 -15.70 5.67
CA THR A 202 7.89 -15.11 4.48
C THR A 202 7.09 -13.94 3.97
N VAL A 203 7.77 -12.94 3.42
CA VAL A 203 7.17 -11.84 2.67
C VAL A 203 7.27 -12.13 1.18
N ASN A 204 6.19 -11.87 0.45
CA ASN A 204 6.22 -11.82 -1.00
C ASN A 204 6.75 -10.46 -1.44
N THR A 205 7.99 -10.43 -1.92
CA THR A 205 8.69 -9.21 -2.35
C THR A 205 8.20 -8.69 -3.70
N GLY A 206 7.44 -9.49 -4.46
CA GLY A 206 6.87 -9.13 -5.77
C GLY A 206 5.39 -8.76 -5.71
N ASP A 207 4.78 -8.65 -4.52
CA ASP A 207 3.38 -8.26 -4.40
C ASP A 207 3.22 -6.73 -4.35
N TYR A 208 2.99 -6.14 -5.52
CA TYR A 208 2.89 -4.68 -5.68
C TYR A 208 1.54 -4.07 -5.28
N THR A 209 0.68 -4.80 -4.57
CA THR A 209 -0.68 -4.33 -4.22
C THR A 209 -0.68 -2.98 -3.47
N PHE A 210 0.29 -2.77 -2.60
CA PHE A 210 0.37 -1.59 -1.73
C PHE A 210 1.68 -0.81 -1.93
N VAL A 211 1.93 -0.42 -3.18
CA VAL A 211 3.13 0.36 -3.55
C VAL A 211 2.79 1.62 -4.34
N LYS A 212 3.75 2.53 -4.42
CA LYS A 212 3.80 3.59 -5.42
C LYS A 212 5.14 3.51 -6.12
N THR A 213 5.13 3.46 -7.45
CA THR A 213 6.37 3.43 -8.24
C THR A 213 6.50 4.66 -9.13
N THR A 214 7.73 5.03 -9.44
CA THR A 214 8.08 6.01 -10.47
C THR A 214 9.24 5.50 -11.30
N GLY A 215 9.34 5.97 -12.54
CA GLY A 215 10.45 5.64 -13.42
C GLY A 215 10.17 4.43 -14.31
N TYR A 216 11.18 4.07 -15.09
CA TYR A 216 11.09 3.02 -16.08
C TYR A 216 12.49 2.51 -16.46
N ASN A 217 12.62 1.20 -16.59
CA ASN A 217 13.82 0.53 -17.00
C ASN A 217 13.55 -0.43 -18.18
N ALA A 218 14.14 -0.13 -19.33
CA ALA A 218 14.05 -0.99 -20.50
C ALA A 218 14.86 -2.29 -20.37
N HIS A 219 15.87 -2.34 -19.48
CA HIS A 219 16.76 -3.50 -19.28
C HIS A 219 16.00 -4.74 -18.80
N HIS A 220 15.01 -4.59 -17.92
CA HIS A 220 14.24 -5.71 -17.35
C HIS A 220 12.84 -5.87 -17.97
N LYS A 221 12.53 -5.16 -19.06
CA LYS A 221 11.16 -5.09 -19.59
C LYS A 221 10.58 -6.43 -20.03
N ASP A 222 11.45 -7.38 -20.40
CA ASP A 222 11.07 -8.71 -20.88
C ASP A 222 11.22 -9.79 -19.79
N MET A 223 11.58 -9.41 -18.56
CA MET A 223 11.79 -10.36 -17.45
C MET A 223 10.51 -10.68 -16.68
N GLY A 224 9.45 -9.90 -16.88
CA GLY A 224 8.12 -10.10 -16.29
C GLY A 224 7.27 -8.85 -16.41
N PRO A 225 5.98 -8.94 -16.05
CA PRO A 225 4.99 -7.89 -16.33
C PRO A 225 5.32 -6.55 -15.65
N ASP A 226 5.92 -6.60 -14.46
CA ASP A 226 6.15 -5.41 -13.63
C ASP A 226 7.63 -4.99 -13.57
N ALA A 227 8.55 -5.83 -14.07
CA ALA A 227 9.99 -5.65 -13.94
C ALA A 227 10.51 -4.38 -14.64
N ALA A 228 9.76 -3.84 -15.61
CA ALA A 228 10.09 -2.60 -16.31
C ALA A 228 9.82 -1.34 -15.46
N THR A 229 8.95 -1.41 -14.47
CA THR A 229 8.42 -0.24 -13.75
C THR A 229 8.51 -0.38 -12.22
N HIS A 230 8.83 -1.56 -11.71
CA HIS A 230 8.90 -1.87 -10.29
C HIS A 230 10.22 -2.52 -9.91
N VAL A 231 10.57 -2.37 -8.63
CA VAL A 231 11.67 -3.08 -7.98
C VAL A 231 11.11 -3.83 -6.78
N PRO A 232 11.29 -5.16 -6.69
CA PRO A 232 10.83 -5.96 -5.55
C PRO A 232 11.28 -5.44 -4.19
N PHE A 233 10.47 -5.70 -3.17
CA PHE A 233 10.77 -5.33 -1.79
C PHE A 233 12.12 -5.91 -1.35
N ALA A 234 12.84 -5.17 -0.50
CA ALA A 234 14.15 -5.58 0.00
C ALA A 234 15.19 -5.84 -1.11
N THR A 235 15.02 -5.24 -2.29
CA THR A 235 15.91 -5.42 -3.45
C THR A 235 16.34 -4.08 -4.04
N CYS A 236 17.58 -3.97 -4.50
CA CYS A 236 18.04 -2.80 -5.26
C CYS A 236 19.06 -3.16 -6.34
N PHE A 237 19.11 -2.34 -7.38
CA PHE A 237 19.88 -2.58 -8.61
C PHE A 237 20.68 -1.35 -9.05
N GLY A 238 21.72 -1.57 -9.85
CA GLY A 238 22.50 -0.53 -10.51
C GLY A 238 23.40 -1.07 -11.63
N CYS A 239 23.62 -0.26 -12.67
CA CYS A 239 24.31 -0.66 -13.90
C CYS A 239 25.44 0.29 -14.34
N GLU A 240 25.97 1.11 -13.43
CA GLU A 240 26.87 2.22 -13.75
C GLU A 240 28.28 1.74 -14.12
N ALA A 241 29.01 1.17 -13.16
CA ALA A 241 30.42 0.80 -13.30
C ALA A 241 30.85 -0.18 -12.18
N PRO A 242 31.98 -0.90 -12.34
CA PRO A 242 32.55 -1.69 -11.27
C PRO A 242 32.66 -0.92 -9.95
N SER A 243 32.40 -1.59 -8.83
CA SER A 243 32.48 -1.02 -7.47
C SER A 243 31.54 0.16 -7.17
N ARG A 244 30.51 0.40 -8.00
CA ARG A 244 29.47 1.41 -7.74
C ARG A 244 28.22 0.79 -7.14
N ASN A 245 27.94 1.04 -5.87
CA ASN A 245 26.70 0.63 -5.22
C ASN A 245 25.75 1.82 -5.07
N ASP A 246 25.12 2.27 -6.14
CA ASP A 246 24.26 3.45 -6.20
C ASP A 246 22.75 3.16 -6.16
N GLY A 247 22.36 1.89 -6.32
CA GLY A 247 21.03 1.38 -5.97
C GLY A 247 20.81 1.40 -4.46
N ARG A 248 19.56 1.63 -4.04
CA ARG A 248 19.18 1.76 -2.61
C ARG A 248 17.91 0.97 -2.33
N ALA A 249 17.89 0.25 -1.22
CA ALA A 249 16.66 -0.27 -0.64
C ALA A 249 16.67 -0.11 0.87
N VAL A 250 15.49 0.06 1.44
CA VAL A 250 15.26 0.17 2.87
C VAL A 250 14.10 -0.74 3.24
N VAL A 251 14.34 -1.67 4.14
CA VAL A 251 13.31 -2.49 4.80
C VAL A 251 13.09 -1.89 6.18
N ASP A 252 11.94 -1.28 6.41
CA ASP A 252 11.58 -0.73 7.71
C ASP A 252 10.32 -1.40 8.26
N LEU A 253 10.53 -2.22 9.29
CA LEU A 253 9.51 -2.94 10.04
C LEU A 253 9.30 -2.36 11.44
N ARG A 254 9.92 -1.22 11.77
CA ARG A 254 9.79 -0.61 13.10
C ARG A 254 8.32 -0.31 13.41
N GLY A 255 7.94 -0.38 14.67
CA GLY A 255 6.54 -0.25 15.08
C GLY A 255 5.65 -1.46 14.74
N THR A 256 6.17 -2.46 14.02
CA THR A 256 5.57 -3.79 13.88
C THR A 256 6.26 -4.77 14.86
N PRO A 257 5.68 -5.96 15.13
CA PRO A 257 6.34 -6.97 15.94
C PRO A 257 7.37 -7.81 15.15
N PHE A 258 7.60 -7.51 13.88
CA PHE A 258 8.43 -8.33 12.99
C PHE A 258 9.88 -7.85 12.92
N THR A 259 10.79 -8.80 12.68
CA THR A 259 12.22 -8.58 12.44
C THR A 259 12.67 -9.36 11.22
N VAL A 260 13.71 -8.90 10.52
CA VAL A 260 14.30 -9.60 9.37
C VAL A 260 15.24 -10.69 9.88
N LEU A 261 15.01 -11.94 9.45
CA LEU A 261 15.91 -13.07 9.73
C LEU A 261 16.76 -13.47 8.53
N ASP A 262 16.36 -13.03 7.34
CA ASP A 262 17.07 -13.38 6.12
C ASP A 262 18.45 -12.72 6.02
N ASN A 263 19.35 -13.37 5.28
CA ASN A 263 20.58 -12.75 4.82
C ASN A 263 20.37 -12.13 3.44
N PHE A 264 21.28 -11.24 3.06
CA PHE A 264 21.31 -10.65 1.72
C PHE A 264 22.56 -11.10 0.98
N LYS A 265 22.49 -10.97 -0.34
CA LYS A 265 23.59 -11.24 -1.25
C LYS A 265 23.50 -10.25 -2.41
N TYR A 266 24.65 -9.80 -2.90
CA TYR A 266 24.71 -9.15 -4.20
C TYR A 266 25.15 -10.12 -5.29
N SER A 267 24.61 -9.94 -6.49
CA SER A 267 24.83 -10.80 -7.65
C SER A 267 24.69 -9.99 -8.94
N GLY A 268 25.02 -10.60 -10.08
CA GLY A 268 25.06 -9.97 -11.40
C GLY A 268 26.48 -9.73 -11.92
N TYR A 269 26.58 -8.97 -13.00
CA TYR A 269 27.86 -8.72 -13.68
C TYR A 269 28.66 -7.66 -12.92
N ILE A 270 29.84 -8.06 -12.40
CA ILE A 270 30.73 -7.19 -11.60
C ILE A 270 29.94 -6.45 -10.51
N ALA A 271 29.14 -7.21 -9.76
CA ALA A 271 28.20 -6.70 -8.79
C ALA A 271 28.92 -6.09 -7.56
N PHE A 272 28.28 -5.10 -6.95
CA PHE A 272 28.76 -4.46 -5.73
C PHE A 272 27.59 -4.02 -4.85
N GLY A 273 27.68 -4.24 -3.55
CA GLY A 273 26.60 -3.92 -2.62
C GLY A 273 26.96 -4.15 -1.17
N THR A 274 26.09 -3.66 -0.28
CA THR A 274 26.20 -3.80 1.17
C THR A 274 24.81 -3.93 1.78
N TRP A 275 24.73 -4.44 3.01
CA TRP A 275 23.51 -4.40 3.81
C TRP A 275 23.88 -4.24 5.29
N THR A 276 23.08 -3.46 6.02
CA THR A 276 23.31 -3.21 7.45
C THR A 276 22.00 -3.38 8.20
N TYR A 277 21.99 -4.24 9.22
CA TYR A 277 20.87 -4.38 10.13
C TYR A 277 20.99 -3.40 11.29
N SER A 278 19.88 -2.82 11.70
CA SER A 278 19.77 -2.01 12.90
C SER A 278 18.40 -2.18 13.56
N ASN A 279 18.20 -1.57 14.74
CA ASN A 279 16.92 -1.59 15.45
C ASN A 279 16.37 -3.02 15.66
N ASN A 280 17.16 -3.92 16.25
CA ASN A 280 16.80 -5.34 16.41
C ASN A 280 16.42 -6.04 15.08
N ALA A 281 17.15 -5.70 14.02
CA ALA A 281 16.91 -6.16 12.65
C ALA A 281 15.50 -5.83 12.11
N GLN A 282 14.86 -4.79 12.65
CA GLN A 282 13.65 -4.21 12.06
C GLN A 282 13.95 -3.19 10.97
N LEU A 283 15.17 -2.65 10.92
CA LEU A 283 15.61 -1.75 9.86
C LEU A 283 16.80 -2.38 9.12
N VAL A 284 16.68 -2.50 7.80
CA VAL A 284 17.78 -2.94 6.93
C VAL A 284 18.00 -1.92 5.83
N ASP A 285 19.20 -1.34 5.81
CA ASP A 285 19.66 -0.46 4.74
C ASP A 285 20.50 -1.27 3.75
N LEU A 286 20.13 -1.24 2.47
CA LEU A 286 20.80 -1.97 1.40
C LEU A 286 21.33 -1.03 0.32
N THR A 287 22.52 -1.36 -0.15
CA THR A 287 23.08 -0.79 -1.37
C THR A 287 23.32 -1.92 -2.38
N GLY A 288 23.17 -1.61 -3.66
CA GLY A 288 23.36 -2.56 -4.75
C GLY A 288 23.77 -1.83 -6.03
N GLY A 289 24.24 -2.59 -7.00
CA GLY A 289 24.77 -2.06 -8.25
C GLY A 289 26.01 -2.81 -8.71
N GLY A 290 26.97 -2.07 -9.21
CA GLY A 290 28.13 -2.55 -9.95
C GLY A 290 27.92 -2.27 -11.43
N TYR A 291 28.45 -3.16 -12.27
CA TYR A 291 28.26 -3.08 -13.71
C TYR A 291 27.16 -4.04 -14.17
N CYS A 292 25.93 -3.77 -13.72
CA CYS A 292 24.73 -4.60 -13.84
C CYS A 292 24.64 -5.65 -12.73
N GLY A 293 24.63 -5.16 -11.49
CA GLY A 293 24.40 -6.00 -10.32
C GLY A 293 23.25 -5.50 -9.45
N TRP A 294 22.89 -6.33 -8.49
CA TRP A 294 21.80 -6.12 -7.56
C TRP A 294 22.13 -6.68 -6.19
N THR A 295 21.40 -6.24 -5.17
CA THR A 295 21.38 -6.81 -3.82
C THR A 295 19.95 -7.21 -3.50
N ALA A 296 19.75 -8.45 -3.05
CA ALA A 296 18.42 -9.00 -2.72
C ALA A 296 18.53 -10.04 -1.58
N PRO A 297 17.42 -10.50 -1.00
CA PRO A 297 17.43 -11.67 -0.12
C PRO A 297 18.10 -12.86 -0.83
N VAL A 298 18.84 -13.71 -0.12
CA VAL A 298 19.70 -14.74 -0.74
C VAL A 298 18.97 -15.57 -1.80
N LYS A 299 17.73 -16.01 -1.52
CA LYS A 299 16.91 -16.80 -2.47
C LYS A 299 16.59 -16.06 -3.76
N ALA A 300 16.37 -14.74 -3.69
CA ALA A 300 16.12 -13.91 -4.87
C ALA A 300 17.43 -13.51 -5.57
N ALA A 301 18.52 -13.35 -4.83
CA ALA A 301 19.79 -12.85 -5.37
C ALA A 301 20.46 -13.84 -6.33
N ASP A 302 20.16 -15.14 -6.23
CA ASP A 302 20.79 -16.17 -7.07
C ASP A 302 20.38 -16.14 -8.54
N ASN A 303 19.28 -15.44 -8.88
CA ASN A 303 18.78 -15.36 -10.24
C ASN A 303 18.20 -13.98 -10.51
N GLU A 304 18.65 -13.32 -11.58
CA GLU A 304 18.15 -12.00 -12.00
C GLU A 304 16.63 -11.98 -12.17
N SER A 305 16.04 -13.03 -12.75
CA SER A 305 14.59 -13.14 -12.91
C SER A 305 13.86 -13.12 -11.56
N LEU A 306 14.41 -13.77 -10.52
CA LEU A 306 13.82 -13.73 -9.17
C LEU A 306 14.05 -12.38 -8.51
N ALA A 307 15.22 -11.77 -8.72
CA ALA A 307 15.52 -10.44 -8.20
C ALA A 307 14.61 -9.37 -8.81
N CYS A 308 14.23 -9.48 -10.09
CA CYS A 308 13.41 -8.50 -10.80
C CYS A 308 11.90 -8.68 -10.59
N ASN A 309 11.43 -9.91 -10.43
CA ASN A 309 10.00 -10.20 -10.23
C ASN A 309 9.61 -10.34 -8.76
N GLY A 310 10.57 -10.61 -7.88
CA GLY A 310 10.31 -10.93 -6.49
C GLY A 310 9.60 -12.28 -6.33
N GLY A 311 9.02 -12.47 -5.16
CA GLY A 311 8.38 -13.72 -4.75
C GLY A 311 8.50 -13.90 -3.24
N TRP A 312 8.18 -15.09 -2.73
CA TRP A 312 8.30 -15.42 -1.31
C TRP A 312 9.77 -15.60 -0.89
N HIS A 313 10.45 -14.47 -0.70
CA HIS A 313 11.91 -14.45 -0.64
C HIS A 313 12.50 -13.80 0.60
N LEU A 314 11.74 -13.04 1.39
CA LEU A 314 12.25 -12.40 2.59
C LEU A 314 11.73 -13.11 3.84
N GLN A 315 12.62 -13.77 4.57
CA GLN A 315 12.28 -14.42 5.84
C GLN A 315 12.20 -13.42 6.99
N LEU A 316 11.10 -13.48 7.73
CA LEU A 316 10.86 -12.71 8.95
C LEU A 316 10.84 -13.60 10.19
N GLY A 317 10.97 -12.94 11.34
CA GLY A 317 10.73 -13.46 12.67
C GLY A 317 9.86 -12.50 13.47
N LEU A 318 9.68 -12.80 14.75
CA LEU A 318 9.03 -11.91 15.71
C LEU A 318 10.04 -11.52 16.78
N LEU A 319 9.93 -10.27 17.23
CA LEU A 319 10.58 -9.81 18.46
C LEU A 319 10.02 -10.50 19.71
#